data_AF-A0A4Q6Y214-F1
#
_entry.id   AF-A0A4Q6Y214-F1
#
_cell.length_a   1.000
_cell.length_b   1.000
_cell.length_c   1.000
_cell.angle_alpha   90.00
_cell.angle_beta   90.00
_cell.angle_gamma   90.00
#
_symmetry.space_group_name_H-M   'P 1'
#
loop_
_entity.id
_entity.type
_entity.pdbx_description
1 polymer ?
#
loop_
_entity_poly.entity_id
_entity_poly.type
_entity_poly.pdbx_seq_one_letter_code
_entity_poly.pdbx_strand_id
1 'polypeptide(L)'
;MSRSDGSADDTTRAERVALTSVPVIDFTRFRTGDASDRWAVGDAIAAACEEIGFFYLAGHGIDQDRVDDVFAAARGFFGLPADARAEAMATADWYRGYIPMPEAQPLSRNTRLFEQYRLQPEWPADPEDAEHAAIFDHPNRWPAALPTFRPAVDAYLDAMLALSRDLLRAFALGLGLEESRFDTWFRHPPSQLSLNYYPALPHAAADDVSNMVAHTDEGPFTILAQDTNGGLEVKRRDGVWIEAPPIPGAFTINVGDMMMWWSNGRFLSNLHRVRNRGGVERFSVPYFANPDRCVTIAPLPELVGEGPRYAPVRVADHLARFYEKLSMNPHKIYG
;
A
#
# COMPACT_ATOMS: atom_id res chain seq x y z
N MET A 1 5.57 13.08 6.76
CA MET A 1 6.01 13.63 5.47
C MET A 1 6.36 15.10 5.68
N SER A 2 7.51 15.56 5.17
CA SER A 2 7.94 16.97 5.26
C SER A 2 6.97 17.87 4.49
N ARG A 3 6.69 19.08 5.00
CA ARG A 3 6.01 20.14 4.25
C ARG A 3 6.93 20.52 3.10
N SER A 4 6.69 19.98 1.90
CA SER A 4 7.47 20.35 0.72
C SER A 4 7.02 21.71 0.21
N ASP A 5 7.85 22.40 -0.57
CA ASP A 5 7.36 23.43 -1.47
C ASP A 5 6.41 22.80 -2.50
N GLY A 6 5.45 23.58 -3.01
CA GLY A 6 4.48 23.09 -4.01
C GLY A 6 5.18 22.55 -5.27
N SER A 7 4.66 21.47 -5.84
CA SER A 7 5.15 20.87 -7.08
C SER A 7 4.10 20.99 -8.18
N ALA A 8 4.55 20.98 -9.44
CA ALA A 8 3.67 20.77 -10.60
C ALA A 8 2.84 19.49 -10.46
N ASP A 9 3.36 18.49 -9.74
CA ASP A 9 2.65 17.26 -9.44
C ASP A 9 1.41 17.45 -8.59
N ASP A 10 1.28 18.54 -7.83
CA ASP A 10 0.08 18.74 -7.00
C ASP A 10 -1.11 19.22 -7.83
N THR A 11 -0.84 20.06 -8.85
CA THR A 11 -1.87 20.77 -9.62
C THR A 11 -2.19 20.14 -10.97
N THR A 12 -1.30 19.30 -11.49
CA THR A 12 -1.49 18.67 -12.81
C THR A 12 -2.75 17.80 -12.81
N ARG A 13 -3.60 17.96 -13.82
CA ARG A 13 -4.81 17.14 -13.98
C ARG A 13 -4.43 15.78 -14.56
N ALA A 14 -5.00 14.72 -14.00
CA ALA A 14 -4.85 13.40 -14.58
C ALA A 14 -5.69 13.29 -15.85
N GLU A 15 -5.13 12.63 -16.87
CA GLU A 15 -5.85 12.28 -18.07
C GLU A 15 -6.80 11.10 -17.77
N ARG A 16 -8.04 11.22 -18.25
CA ARG A 16 -8.92 10.06 -18.39
C ARG A 16 -8.44 9.23 -19.54
N VAL A 17 -7.85 8.09 -19.22
CA VAL A 17 -7.33 7.15 -20.20
C VAL A 17 -8.22 5.91 -20.28
N ALA A 18 -8.09 5.15 -21.37
CA ALA A 18 -8.74 3.86 -21.46
C ALA A 18 -8.21 2.93 -20.35
N LEU A 19 -9.04 1.98 -19.88
CA LEU A 19 -8.63 0.95 -18.91
C LEU A 19 -7.34 0.22 -19.32
N THR A 20 -7.07 0.14 -20.61
CA THR A 20 -5.87 -0.46 -21.21
C THR A 20 -4.57 0.27 -20.91
N SER A 21 -4.61 1.47 -20.32
CA SER A 21 -3.41 2.26 -20.00
C SER A 21 -2.70 1.81 -18.73
N VAL A 22 -3.33 0.96 -17.90
CA VAL A 22 -2.67 0.20 -16.84
C VAL A 22 -2.86 -1.28 -17.16
N PRO A 23 -1.78 -2.07 -17.32
CA PRO A 23 -1.88 -3.46 -17.73
C PRO A 23 -2.77 -4.29 -16.79
N VAL A 24 -3.57 -5.20 -17.36
CA VAL A 24 -4.31 -6.21 -16.60
C VAL A 24 -3.60 -7.54 -16.79
N ILE A 25 -3.16 -8.14 -15.68
CA ILE A 25 -2.42 -9.39 -15.64
C ILE A 25 -3.33 -10.46 -15.04
N ASP A 26 -3.58 -11.53 -15.79
CA ASP A 26 -4.30 -12.71 -15.30
C ASP A 26 -3.35 -13.64 -14.56
N PHE A 27 -3.49 -13.67 -13.23
CA PHE A 27 -2.66 -14.47 -12.34
C PHE A 27 -3.06 -15.94 -12.26
N THR A 28 -4.17 -16.33 -12.90
CA THR A 28 -4.64 -17.73 -12.91
C THR A 28 -3.55 -18.65 -13.45
N ARG A 29 -2.88 -18.23 -14.52
CA ARG A 29 -1.79 -18.98 -15.16
C ARG A 29 -0.59 -19.16 -14.26
N PHE A 30 -0.28 -18.18 -13.41
CA PHE A 30 0.81 -18.34 -12.44
C PHE A 30 0.48 -19.38 -11.36
N ARG A 31 -0.80 -19.46 -10.97
CA ARG A 31 -1.27 -20.37 -9.91
C ARG A 31 -1.51 -21.80 -10.39
N THR A 32 -1.99 -21.99 -11.60
CA THR A 32 -2.47 -23.29 -12.08
C THR A 32 -1.74 -23.80 -13.32
N GLY A 33 -0.91 -22.97 -13.95
CA GLY A 33 -0.17 -23.30 -15.16
C GLY A 33 1.15 -24.02 -14.89
N ASP A 34 1.87 -24.32 -15.97
CA ASP A 34 3.20 -24.92 -15.89
C ASP A 34 4.31 -23.87 -15.71
N ALA A 35 5.57 -24.30 -15.77
CA ALA A 35 6.71 -23.38 -15.64
C ALA A 35 6.71 -22.28 -16.73
N SER A 36 6.33 -22.61 -17.96
CA SER A 36 6.30 -21.65 -19.06
C SER A 36 5.23 -20.58 -18.84
N ASP A 37 4.06 -20.98 -18.35
CA ASP A 37 2.98 -20.06 -17.98
C ASP A 37 3.43 -19.10 -16.85
N ARG A 38 4.13 -19.63 -15.84
CA ARG A 38 4.62 -18.84 -14.71
C ARG A 38 5.67 -17.82 -15.13
N TRP A 39 6.61 -18.21 -16.00
CA TRP A 39 7.57 -17.29 -16.61
C TRP A 39 6.89 -16.19 -17.43
N ALA A 40 5.89 -16.55 -18.25
CA ALA A 40 5.16 -15.57 -19.05
C ALA A 40 4.41 -14.53 -18.17
N VAL A 41 3.86 -14.95 -17.02
CA VAL A 41 3.29 -14.01 -16.05
C VAL A 41 4.37 -13.13 -15.42
N GLY A 42 5.53 -13.69 -15.08
CA GLY A 42 6.69 -12.94 -14.60
C GLY A 42 7.14 -11.86 -15.59
N ASP A 43 7.23 -12.19 -16.87
CA ASP A 43 7.59 -11.25 -17.95
C ASP A 43 6.56 -10.12 -18.08
N ALA A 44 5.27 -10.43 -18.00
CA ALA A 44 4.20 -9.43 -18.05
C ALA A 44 4.26 -8.48 -16.85
N ILE A 45 4.54 -9.01 -15.65
CA ILE A 45 4.74 -8.20 -14.44
C ILE A 45 5.96 -7.31 -14.60
N ALA A 46 7.09 -7.84 -15.07
CA ALA A 46 8.30 -7.07 -15.28
C ALA A 46 8.07 -5.90 -16.24
N ALA A 47 7.40 -6.14 -17.37
CA ALA A 47 7.06 -5.08 -18.33
C ALA A 47 6.23 -3.97 -17.67
N ALA A 48 5.17 -4.32 -16.92
CA ALA A 48 4.35 -3.33 -16.22
C ALA A 48 5.15 -2.54 -15.17
N CYS A 49 6.04 -3.21 -14.44
CA CYS A 49 6.88 -2.61 -13.40
C CYS A 49 7.97 -1.68 -13.95
N GLU A 50 8.50 -1.96 -15.15
CA GLU A 50 9.52 -1.14 -15.83
C GLU A 50 8.91 0.09 -16.53
N GLU A 51 7.65 -0.01 -16.98
CA GLU A 51 6.97 1.05 -17.72
C GLU A 51 6.22 2.02 -16.78
N ILE A 52 5.38 1.49 -15.89
CA ILE A 52 4.46 2.28 -15.05
C ILE A 52 4.64 1.99 -13.57
N GLY A 53 5.17 0.84 -13.17
CA GLY A 53 5.23 0.47 -11.75
C GLY A 53 3.86 0.06 -11.17
N PHE A 54 2.82 -0.03 -12.02
CA PHE A 54 1.45 -0.36 -11.66
C PHE A 54 0.83 -1.37 -12.63
N PHE A 55 0.00 -2.27 -12.12
CA PHE A 55 -0.85 -3.15 -12.93
C PHE A 55 -2.09 -3.58 -12.15
N TYR A 56 -3.13 -4.02 -12.84
CA TYR A 56 -4.24 -4.76 -12.24
C TYR A 56 -3.94 -6.25 -12.24
N LEU A 57 -4.24 -6.92 -11.14
CA LEU A 57 -4.11 -8.35 -10.97
C LEU A 57 -5.49 -8.99 -10.92
N ALA A 58 -5.87 -9.68 -11.99
CA ALA A 58 -7.07 -10.50 -12.05
C ALA A 58 -6.71 -11.98 -11.78
N GLY A 59 -7.68 -12.84 -11.51
CA GLY A 59 -7.41 -14.29 -11.36
C GLY A 59 -6.52 -14.63 -10.16
N HIS A 60 -6.38 -13.73 -9.19
CA HIS A 60 -5.55 -13.91 -7.99
C HIS A 60 -6.08 -15.03 -7.07
N GLY A 61 -7.37 -15.40 -7.22
CA GLY A 61 -8.04 -16.50 -6.54
C GLY A 61 -8.19 -16.31 -5.03
N ILE A 62 -8.46 -15.07 -4.62
CA ILE A 62 -9.04 -14.73 -3.32
C ILE A 62 -10.54 -14.57 -3.56
N ASP A 63 -11.35 -15.21 -2.72
CA ASP A 63 -12.80 -15.17 -2.83
C ASP A 63 -13.32 -13.75 -2.61
N GLN A 64 -14.30 -13.34 -3.43
CA GLN A 64 -14.90 -12.01 -3.36
C GLN A 64 -15.51 -11.74 -1.97
N ASP A 65 -16.09 -12.77 -1.32
CA ASP A 65 -16.65 -12.65 0.04
C ASP A 65 -15.62 -12.12 1.05
N ARG A 66 -14.34 -12.52 0.95
CA ARG A 66 -13.28 -12.01 1.85
C ARG A 66 -13.02 -10.52 1.64
N VAL A 67 -13.08 -10.07 0.38
CA VAL A 67 -12.93 -8.66 0.02
C VAL A 67 -14.14 -7.88 0.54
N ASP A 68 -15.35 -8.39 0.30
CA ASP A 68 -16.59 -7.75 0.72
C ASP A 68 -16.70 -7.64 2.25
N ASP A 69 -16.27 -8.67 2.98
CA ASP A 69 -16.23 -8.71 4.44
C ASP A 69 -15.29 -7.65 5.02
N VAL A 70 -14.08 -7.47 4.47
CA VAL A 70 -13.17 -6.43 4.96
C VAL A 70 -13.68 -5.02 4.64
N PHE A 71 -14.33 -4.83 3.49
CA PHE A 71 -14.99 -3.56 3.16
C PHE A 71 -16.21 -3.30 4.07
N ALA A 72 -16.97 -4.34 4.42
CA ALA A 72 -18.07 -4.24 5.38
C ALA A 72 -17.55 -3.88 6.78
N ALA A 73 -16.43 -4.49 7.21
CA ALA A 73 -15.76 -4.14 8.47
C ALA A 73 -15.28 -2.67 8.47
N ALA A 74 -14.68 -2.20 7.37
CA ALA A 74 -14.27 -0.81 7.22
C ALA A 74 -15.48 0.15 7.32
N ARG A 75 -16.54 -0.08 6.54
CA ARG A 75 -17.78 0.72 6.60
C ARG A 75 -18.40 0.72 7.99
N GLY A 76 -18.47 -0.46 8.62
CA GLY A 76 -18.97 -0.62 9.98
C GLY A 76 -18.18 0.23 10.98
N PHE A 77 -16.85 0.19 10.92
CA PHE A 77 -15.98 0.97 11.80
C PHE A 77 -16.12 2.47 11.58
N PHE A 78 -16.01 2.93 10.32
CA PHE A 78 -16.05 4.37 10.04
C PHE A 78 -17.44 4.99 10.27
N GLY A 79 -18.50 4.17 10.25
CA GLY A 79 -19.86 4.57 10.63
C GLY A 79 -20.15 4.58 12.13
N LEU A 80 -19.21 4.16 13.00
CA LEU A 80 -19.39 4.22 14.45
C LEU A 80 -19.43 5.68 14.96
N PRO A 81 -20.12 5.92 16.10
CA PRO A 81 -19.97 7.16 16.86
C PRO A 81 -18.50 7.52 17.16
N ALA A 82 -18.20 8.82 17.23
CA ALA A 82 -16.82 9.30 17.35
C ALA A 82 -16.09 8.80 18.61
N ASP A 83 -16.81 8.68 19.73
CA ASP A 83 -16.32 8.12 20.99
C ASP A 83 -15.94 6.65 20.84
N ALA A 84 -16.78 5.83 20.20
CA ALA A 84 -16.48 4.43 19.93
C ALA A 84 -15.28 4.26 18.99
N ARG A 85 -15.09 5.14 18.00
CA ARG A 85 -13.89 5.14 17.13
C ARG A 85 -12.63 5.54 17.89
N ALA A 86 -12.74 6.46 18.85
CA ALA A 86 -11.61 6.96 19.64
C ALA A 86 -10.95 5.88 20.52
N GLU A 87 -11.71 4.87 20.96
CA GLU A 87 -11.16 3.74 21.72
C GLU A 87 -10.10 2.95 20.93
N ALA A 88 -10.24 2.88 19.62
CA ALA A 88 -9.33 2.18 18.72
C ALA A 88 -8.17 3.06 18.19
N MET A 89 -8.06 4.31 18.65
CA MET A 89 -7.16 5.32 18.07
C MET A 89 -5.68 4.95 18.23
N ALA A 90 -4.85 5.14 17.20
CA ALA A 90 -3.40 5.05 17.31
C ALA A 90 -2.86 6.16 18.25
N THR A 91 -1.76 5.90 18.94
CA THR A 91 -1.05 6.87 19.79
C THR A 91 0.40 7.03 19.36
N ALA A 92 1.13 7.95 20.00
CA ALA A 92 2.55 8.14 19.72
C ALA A 92 3.38 6.87 19.98
N ASP A 93 3.01 6.10 21.01
CA ASP A 93 3.68 4.86 21.38
C ASP A 93 3.06 3.61 20.71
N TRP A 94 1.90 3.77 20.06
CA TRP A 94 1.14 2.65 19.50
C TRP A 94 0.56 3.03 18.14
N TYR A 95 1.35 2.86 17.07
CA TYR A 95 0.98 3.36 15.74
C TYR A 95 -0.16 2.57 15.05
N ARG A 96 -0.47 1.36 15.52
CA ARG A 96 -1.61 0.54 15.05
C ARG A 96 -2.91 1.07 15.63
N GLY A 97 -3.95 1.17 14.81
CA GLY A 97 -5.25 1.69 15.19
C GLY A 97 -5.77 2.80 14.27
N TYR A 98 -6.84 3.45 14.72
CA TYR A 98 -7.54 4.51 14.01
C TYR A 98 -6.81 5.85 14.05
N ILE A 99 -6.79 6.56 12.93
CA ILE A 99 -6.16 7.85 12.72
C ILE A 99 -7.20 8.79 12.11
N PRO A 100 -7.74 9.74 12.89
CA PRO A 100 -8.78 10.64 12.42
C PRO A 100 -8.26 11.60 11.36
N MET A 101 -9.18 12.12 10.57
CA MET A 101 -8.93 13.26 9.70
C MET A 101 -8.79 14.53 10.57
N PRO A 102 -7.80 15.42 10.32
CA PRO A 102 -7.69 16.68 11.03
C PRO A 102 -8.87 17.63 10.73
N GLU A 103 -9.27 18.41 11.73
CA GLU A 103 -10.19 19.53 11.60
C GLU A 103 -9.44 20.77 11.06
N ALA A 104 -9.00 20.74 9.81
CA ALA A 104 -8.25 21.85 9.21
C ALA A 104 -9.13 22.70 8.28
N GLN A 105 -9.18 24.02 8.52
CA GLN A 105 -9.72 25.02 7.60
C GLN A 105 -8.86 26.30 7.64
N PRO A 106 -8.53 26.93 6.50
CA PRO A 106 -8.87 26.52 5.13
C PRO A 106 -8.12 25.23 4.71
N LEU A 107 -8.68 24.52 3.73
CA LEU A 107 -8.01 23.37 3.13
C LEU A 107 -6.77 23.82 2.35
N SER A 108 -5.71 23.02 2.39
CA SER A 108 -4.48 23.22 1.63
C SER A 108 -3.99 21.90 1.07
N ARG A 109 -2.98 21.93 0.18
CA ARG A 109 -2.30 20.72 -0.31
C ARG A 109 -1.76 19.81 0.80
N ASN A 110 -1.42 20.36 1.96
CA ASN A 110 -0.88 19.57 3.09
C ASN A 110 -1.99 19.04 4.01
N THR A 111 -3.25 19.38 3.75
CA THR A 111 -4.37 18.92 4.54
C THR A 111 -4.67 17.47 4.21
N ARG A 112 -4.49 16.59 5.20
CA ARG A 112 -4.89 15.19 5.09
C ARG A 112 -6.41 15.10 5.08
N LEU A 113 -7.02 14.67 3.97
CA LEU A 113 -8.48 14.56 3.84
C LEU A 113 -8.95 13.11 3.73
N PHE A 114 -8.54 12.29 4.70
CA PHE A 114 -9.01 10.92 4.84
C PHE A 114 -8.84 10.44 6.27
N GLU A 115 -9.64 9.46 6.67
CA GLU A 115 -9.47 8.69 7.89
C GLU A 115 -8.78 7.37 7.56
N GLN A 116 -8.02 6.82 8.51
CA GLN A 116 -7.29 5.56 8.30
C GLN A 116 -7.37 4.69 9.55
N TYR A 117 -7.41 3.38 9.37
CA TYR A 117 -7.22 2.40 10.43
C TYR A 117 -6.07 1.48 10.04
N ARG A 118 -4.97 1.46 10.82
CA ARG A 118 -3.78 0.64 10.56
C ARG A 118 -3.78 -0.64 11.37
N LEU A 119 -3.47 -1.75 10.70
CA LEU A 119 -3.42 -3.10 11.25
C LEU A 119 -2.17 -3.81 10.72
N GLN A 120 -1.69 -4.81 11.46
CA GLN A 120 -0.65 -5.74 10.98
C GLN A 120 -0.98 -7.17 11.42
N PRO A 121 -0.42 -8.21 10.78
CA PRO A 121 -0.37 -9.52 11.39
C PRO A 121 0.30 -9.47 12.78
N GLU A 122 -0.28 -10.14 13.76
CA GLU A 122 0.28 -10.23 15.12
C GLU A 122 1.25 -11.42 15.19
N TRP A 123 2.54 -11.14 15.12
CA TRP A 123 3.60 -12.15 15.28
C TRP A 123 4.11 -12.23 16.73
N PRO A 124 4.68 -13.37 17.15
CA PRO A 124 5.46 -13.41 18.38
C PRO A 124 6.59 -12.37 18.36
N ALA A 125 6.95 -11.85 19.53
CA ALA A 125 8.06 -10.91 19.67
C ALA A 125 9.36 -11.50 19.10
N ASP A 126 10.12 -10.66 18.40
CA ASP A 126 11.40 -11.03 17.81
C ASP A 126 12.55 -10.63 18.75
N PRO A 127 13.23 -11.59 19.41
CA PRO A 127 14.32 -11.27 20.34
C PRO A 127 15.55 -10.67 19.64
N GLU A 128 15.72 -10.87 18.33
CA GLU A 128 16.84 -10.32 17.56
C GLU A 128 16.65 -8.83 17.21
N ASP A 129 15.44 -8.30 17.37
CA ASP A 129 15.10 -6.90 17.08
C ASP A 129 14.40 -6.21 18.27
N ALA A 130 14.85 -6.53 19.49
CA ALA A 130 14.28 -6.02 20.73
C ALA A 130 14.28 -4.48 20.83
N GLU A 131 15.19 -3.80 20.14
CA GLU A 131 15.28 -2.33 20.13
C GLU A 131 14.05 -1.66 19.50
N HIS A 132 13.38 -2.33 18.54
CA HIS A 132 12.18 -1.83 17.88
C HIS A 132 10.88 -2.50 18.36
N ALA A 133 10.95 -3.29 19.44
CA ALA A 133 9.80 -4.01 19.99
C ALA A 133 8.62 -3.06 20.33
N ALA A 134 8.92 -1.87 20.86
CA ALA A 134 7.93 -0.84 21.17
C ALA A 134 7.17 -0.30 19.95
N ILE A 135 7.65 -0.59 18.74
CA ILE A 135 6.94 -0.28 17.49
C ILE A 135 6.20 -1.54 17.05
N PHE A 136 6.91 -2.63 16.78
CA PHE A 136 6.37 -3.76 16.03
C PHE A 136 5.61 -4.80 16.86
N ASP A 137 5.78 -4.85 18.19
CA ASP A 137 5.27 -5.96 19.00
C ASP A 137 3.95 -5.62 19.72
N HIS A 138 3.44 -4.39 19.59
CA HIS A 138 2.15 -4.01 20.14
C HIS A 138 0.99 -4.68 19.37
N PRO A 139 -0.02 -5.26 20.05
CA PRO A 139 -1.15 -5.87 19.36
C PRO A 139 -1.98 -4.84 18.56
N ASN A 140 -2.88 -5.30 17.71
CA ASN A 140 -3.84 -4.42 17.05
C ASN A 140 -4.86 -3.87 18.06
N ARG A 141 -5.33 -2.63 17.85
CA ARG A 141 -6.30 -1.94 18.72
C ARG A 141 -7.75 -2.18 18.33
N TRP A 142 -8.20 -3.42 18.40
CA TRP A 142 -9.51 -3.85 17.90
C TRP A 142 -10.72 -3.04 18.44
N PRO A 143 -11.70 -2.68 17.59
CA PRO A 143 -12.89 -1.94 18.02
C PRO A 143 -13.85 -2.87 18.79
N ALA A 144 -13.98 -2.67 20.10
CA ALA A 144 -14.84 -3.50 20.97
C ALA A 144 -16.31 -3.49 20.53
N ALA A 145 -16.78 -2.38 19.95
CA ALA A 145 -18.15 -2.22 19.45
C ALA A 145 -18.47 -3.08 18.20
N LEU A 146 -17.47 -3.69 17.55
CA LEU A 146 -17.64 -4.47 16.32
C LEU A 146 -16.98 -5.86 16.43
N PRO A 147 -17.64 -6.84 17.07
CA PRO A 147 -17.06 -8.16 17.28
C PRO A 147 -16.74 -8.93 15.99
N THR A 148 -17.39 -8.62 14.88
CA THR A 148 -17.13 -9.22 13.56
C THR A 148 -15.94 -8.58 12.83
N PHE A 149 -15.43 -7.44 13.31
CA PHE A 149 -14.34 -6.71 12.65
C PHE A 149 -13.05 -7.53 12.61
N ARG A 150 -12.64 -8.07 13.76
CA ARG A 150 -11.39 -8.84 13.87
C ARG A 150 -11.40 -10.09 12.98
N PRO A 151 -12.42 -10.98 13.04
CA PRO A 151 -12.47 -12.14 12.16
C PRO A 151 -12.36 -11.82 10.67
N ALA A 152 -13.05 -10.78 10.20
CA ALA A 152 -12.99 -10.34 8.80
C ALA A 152 -11.59 -9.83 8.40
N VAL A 153 -10.98 -9.01 9.26
CA VAL A 153 -9.63 -8.48 9.05
C VAL A 153 -8.57 -9.58 9.08
N ASP A 154 -8.61 -10.47 10.06
CA ASP A 154 -7.65 -11.57 10.21
C ASP A 154 -7.70 -12.49 8.97
N ALA A 155 -8.91 -12.86 8.52
CA ALA A 155 -9.08 -13.68 7.30
C ALA A 155 -8.57 -12.99 6.02
N TYR A 156 -8.69 -11.66 5.95
CA TYR A 156 -8.16 -10.87 4.84
C TYR A 156 -6.63 -10.75 4.90
N LEU A 157 -6.05 -10.51 6.09
CA LEU A 157 -4.60 -10.47 6.30
C LEU A 157 -3.94 -11.80 5.89
N ASP A 158 -4.52 -12.94 6.28
CA ASP A 158 -4.03 -14.26 5.89
C ASP A 158 -4.05 -14.45 4.37
N ALA A 159 -5.11 -13.99 3.71
CA ALA A 159 -5.24 -14.05 2.25
C ALA A 159 -4.20 -13.17 1.55
N MET A 160 -3.98 -11.95 2.05
CA MET A 160 -2.98 -11.01 1.54
C MET A 160 -1.56 -11.53 1.73
N LEU A 161 -1.25 -12.16 2.87
CA LEU A 161 0.06 -12.76 3.12
C LEU A 161 0.34 -13.89 2.13
N ALA A 162 -0.62 -14.79 1.91
CA ALA A 162 -0.49 -15.86 0.91
C ALA A 162 -0.27 -15.30 -0.50
N LEU A 163 -1.12 -14.36 -0.93
CA LEU A 163 -0.99 -13.73 -2.24
C LEU A 163 0.32 -12.96 -2.39
N SER A 164 0.81 -12.29 -1.35
CA SER A 164 2.08 -11.56 -1.40
C SER A 164 3.27 -12.49 -1.65
N ARG A 165 3.25 -13.71 -1.10
CA ARG A 165 4.30 -14.72 -1.33
C ARG A 165 4.28 -15.21 -2.77
N ASP A 166 3.10 -15.46 -3.34
CA ASP A 166 2.98 -15.83 -4.75
C ASP A 166 3.41 -14.69 -5.69
N LEU A 167 3.04 -13.45 -5.38
CA LEU A 167 3.47 -12.28 -6.14
C LEU A 167 4.98 -12.09 -6.08
N LEU A 168 5.62 -12.27 -4.92
CA LEU A 168 7.08 -12.22 -4.78
C LEU A 168 7.78 -13.23 -5.68
N ARG A 169 7.25 -14.45 -5.78
CA ARG A 169 7.76 -15.47 -6.70
C ARG A 169 7.61 -15.04 -8.16
N ALA A 170 6.48 -14.44 -8.52
CA ALA A 170 6.28 -13.90 -9.86
C ALA A 170 7.21 -12.70 -10.16
N PHE A 171 7.45 -11.82 -9.19
CA PHE A 171 8.44 -10.75 -9.29
C PHE A 171 9.86 -11.31 -9.46
N ALA A 172 10.21 -12.36 -8.73
CA ALA A 172 11.52 -13.02 -8.85
C ALA A 172 11.73 -13.54 -10.28
N LEU A 173 10.75 -14.23 -10.85
CA LEU A 173 10.78 -14.67 -12.25
C LEU A 173 10.89 -13.47 -13.21
N GLY A 174 10.08 -12.42 -13.03
CA GLY A 174 10.17 -11.21 -13.86
C GLY A 174 11.54 -10.50 -13.79
N LEU A 175 12.24 -10.63 -12.67
CA LEU A 175 13.60 -10.13 -12.50
C LEU A 175 14.67 -11.08 -13.09
N GLY A 176 14.30 -12.25 -13.59
CA GLY A 176 15.21 -13.28 -14.09
C GLY A 176 15.92 -14.06 -12.98
N LEU A 177 15.33 -14.10 -11.79
CA LEU A 177 15.87 -14.76 -10.60
C LEU A 177 15.22 -16.14 -10.42
N GLU A 178 15.78 -16.91 -9.48
CA GLU A 178 15.15 -18.13 -9.01
C GLU A 178 13.79 -17.83 -8.35
N GLU A 179 12.78 -18.66 -8.58
CA GLU A 179 11.41 -18.37 -8.17
C GLU A 179 11.29 -18.14 -6.65
N SER A 180 11.96 -18.96 -5.84
CA SER A 180 11.91 -18.90 -4.38
C SER A 180 12.83 -17.84 -3.76
N ARG A 181 13.43 -16.96 -4.56
CA ARG A 181 14.48 -16.02 -4.13
C ARG A 181 14.12 -15.16 -2.91
N PHE A 182 12.84 -14.87 -2.70
CA PHE A 182 12.34 -14.04 -1.60
C PHE A 182 11.61 -14.83 -0.49
N ASP A 183 11.44 -16.14 -0.63
CA ASP A 183 10.60 -16.95 0.28
C ASP A 183 11.04 -16.87 1.75
N THR A 184 12.35 -16.70 1.99
CA THR A 184 12.91 -16.62 3.35
C THR A 184 12.81 -15.24 3.98
N TRP A 185 12.39 -14.22 3.21
CA TRP A 185 12.33 -12.82 3.65
C TRP A 185 10.91 -12.38 4.05
N PHE A 186 9.93 -13.28 3.99
CA PHE A 186 8.52 -13.02 4.32
C PHE A 186 7.94 -14.14 5.20
N ARG A 187 8.67 -14.53 6.26
CA ARG A 187 8.21 -15.55 7.22
C ARG A 187 7.29 -14.94 8.26
N HIS A 188 7.70 -13.83 8.86
CA HIS A 188 6.95 -13.06 9.87
C HIS A 188 6.94 -11.57 9.52
N PRO A 189 6.39 -11.20 8.35
CA PRO A 189 6.54 -9.84 7.84
C PRO A 189 5.71 -8.84 8.67
N PRO A 190 6.26 -7.66 9.01
CA PRO A 190 5.51 -6.53 9.57
C PRO A 190 4.73 -5.82 8.44
N SER A 191 4.07 -6.59 7.58
CA SER A 191 3.20 -6.07 6.53
C SER A 191 2.03 -5.32 7.15
N GLN A 192 1.64 -4.21 6.53
CA GLN A 192 0.60 -3.33 7.07
C GLN A 192 -0.66 -3.41 6.22
N LEU A 193 -1.81 -3.60 6.84
CA LEU A 193 -3.11 -3.35 6.24
C LEU A 193 -3.60 -1.97 6.68
N SER A 194 -4.15 -1.19 5.75
CA SER A 194 -4.90 0.01 6.12
C SER A 194 -6.32 -0.08 5.60
N LEU A 195 -7.30 0.27 6.43
CA LEU A 195 -8.65 0.58 5.99
C LEU A 195 -8.73 2.10 5.87
N ASN A 196 -9.01 2.61 4.68
CA ASN A 196 -9.05 4.05 4.43
C ASN A 196 -10.47 4.51 4.07
N TYR A 197 -10.90 5.61 4.67
CA TYR A 197 -12.15 6.31 4.35
C TYR A 197 -11.85 7.70 3.82
N TYR A 198 -12.37 8.01 2.63
CA TYR A 198 -12.14 9.26 1.91
C TYR A 198 -13.47 10.00 1.73
N PRO A 199 -13.70 11.13 2.42
CA PRO A 199 -14.81 12.00 2.07
C PRO A 199 -14.63 12.54 0.64
N ALA A 200 -15.74 12.93 0.02
CA ALA A 200 -15.69 13.65 -1.25
C ALA A 200 -14.96 14.99 -1.05
N LEU A 201 -14.08 15.34 -1.97
CA LEU A 201 -13.48 16.67 -1.99
C LEU A 201 -14.57 17.73 -2.20
N PRO A 202 -14.55 18.84 -1.46
CA PRO A 202 -15.48 19.94 -1.70
C PRO A 202 -15.40 20.41 -3.16
N HIS A 203 -16.54 20.75 -3.76
CA HIS A 203 -16.58 21.20 -5.15
C HIS A 203 -15.69 22.45 -5.39
N ALA A 204 -15.56 23.31 -4.39
CA ALA A 204 -14.73 24.51 -4.41
C ALA A 204 -13.28 24.30 -3.94
N ALA A 205 -12.85 23.05 -3.67
CA ALA A 205 -11.47 22.77 -3.31
C ALA A 205 -10.53 23.12 -4.48
N ALA A 206 -9.39 23.74 -4.16
CA ALA A 206 -8.37 24.08 -5.15
C ALA A 206 -7.78 22.83 -5.81
N ASP A 207 -7.19 22.98 -6.99
CA ASP A 207 -6.70 21.84 -7.80
C ASP A 207 -5.51 21.10 -7.14
N ASP A 208 -4.79 21.76 -6.23
CA ASP A 208 -3.70 21.19 -5.43
C ASP A 208 -4.17 20.43 -4.17
N VAL A 209 -5.47 20.52 -3.84
CA VAL A 209 -6.05 19.76 -2.73
C VAL A 209 -6.32 18.33 -3.18
N SER A 210 -5.76 17.38 -2.43
CA SER A 210 -5.93 15.94 -2.64
C SER A 210 -6.32 15.28 -1.33
N ASN A 211 -7.01 14.14 -1.39
CA ASN A 211 -7.22 13.37 -0.17
C ASN A 211 -5.92 12.77 0.37
N MET A 212 -5.11 12.26 -0.57
CA MET A 212 -3.76 11.80 -0.32
C MET A 212 -2.86 12.42 -1.39
N VAL A 213 -1.82 13.12 -0.95
CA VAL A 213 -0.88 13.83 -1.83
C VAL A 213 -0.05 12.86 -2.67
N ALA A 214 0.64 13.38 -3.69
CA ALA A 214 1.58 12.59 -4.48
C ALA A 214 2.70 12.02 -3.59
N HIS A 215 2.87 10.70 -3.63
CA HIS A 215 3.89 9.99 -2.86
C HIS A 215 4.27 8.66 -3.54
N THR A 216 5.36 8.06 -3.10
CA THR A 216 5.73 6.66 -3.34
C THR A 216 5.46 5.84 -2.09
N ASP A 217 5.34 4.52 -2.25
CA ASP A 217 5.24 3.59 -1.13
C ASP A 217 6.64 3.11 -0.71
N GLU A 218 6.86 3.01 0.61
CA GLU A 218 8.17 2.63 1.16
C GLU A 218 8.50 1.15 0.96
N GLY A 219 7.48 0.27 1.02
CA GLY A 219 7.65 -1.19 0.91
C GLY A 219 8.03 -1.66 -0.50
N PRO A 220 8.21 -2.96 -0.74
CA PRO A 220 8.53 -3.47 -2.07
C PRO A 220 7.34 -3.42 -3.02
N PHE A 221 6.13 -3.68 -2.52
CA PHE A 221 4.90 -3.51 -3.29
C PHE A 221 3.68 -3.40 -2.39
N THR A 222 2.59 -2.90 -2.97
CA THR A 222 1.29 -2.75 -2.33
C THR A 222 0.23 -3.50 -3.13
N ILE A 223 -0.66 -4.21 -2.42
CA ILE A 223 -1.87 -4.82 -2.98
C ILE A 223 -3.05 -3.96 -2.55
N LEU A 224 -3.67 -3.26 -3.49
CA LEU A 224 -4.76 -2.32 -3.21
C LEU A 224 -6.10 -2.88 -3.70
N ALA A 225 -7.00 -3.11 -2.73
CA ALA A 225 -8.43 -3.19 -3.02
C ALA A 225 -9.04 -1.80 -2.96
N GLN A 226 -9.89 -1.46 -3.93
CA GLN A 226 -10.63 -0.20 -3.96
C GLN A 226 -12.10 -0.48 -4.29
N ASP A 227 -12.98 0.40 -3.82
CA ASP A 227 -14.38 0.39 -4.21
C ASP A 227 -14.57 0.82 -5.68
N THR A 228 -15.82 0.98 -6.11
CA THR A 228 -16.17 1.35 -7.48
C THR A 228 -16.08 2.85 -7.79
N ASN A 229 -15.69 3.71 -6.83
CA ASN A 229 -15.79 5.16 -6.95
C ASN A 229 -14.54 5.81 -7.60
N GLY A 230 -13.44 5.06 -7.73
CA GLY A 230 -12.21 5.54 -8.36
C GLY A 230 -11.50 6.63 -7.57
N GLY A 231 -10.75 7.50 -8.24
CA GLY A 231 -9.99 8.60 -7.62
C GLY A 231 -8.52 8.29 -7.31
N LEU A 232 -8.05 7.06 -7.54
CA LEU A 232 -6.63 6.77 -7.63
C LEU A 232 -6.07 7.34 -8.93
N GLU A 233 -4.95 8.04 -8.82
CA GLU A 233 -4.22 8.56 -9.97
C GLU A 233 -2.75 8.17 -9.85
N VAL A 234 -2.15 7.83 -10.99
CA VAL A 234 -0.76 7.35 -11.08
C VAL A 234 0.00 8.19 -12.09
N LYS A 235 1.27 8.46 -11.80
CA LYS A 235 2.16 9.18 -12.72
C LYS A 235 2.97 8.19 -13.54
N ARG A 236 2.78 8.19 -14.85
CA ARG A 236 3.59 7.42 -15.79
C ARG A 236 5.02 7.98 -15.88
N ARG A 237 5.92 7.19 -16.45
CA ARG A 237 7.33 7.56 -16.67
C ARG A 237 7.54 8.77 -17.57
N ASP A 238 6.63 9.02 -18.51
CA ASP A 238 6.61 10.22 -19.36
C ASP A 238 6.20 11.50 -18.61
N GLY A 239 5.87 11.38 -17.32
CA GLY A 239 5.44 12.48 -16.46
C GLY A 239 3.93 12.74 -16.48
N VAL A 240 3.16 12.02 -17.30
CA VAL A 240 1.71 12.18 -17.41
C VAL A 240 1.00 11.48 -16.27
N TRP A 241 0.09 12.20 -15.61
CA TRP A 241 -0.82 11.64 -14.63
C TRP A 241 -2.01 10.98 -15.34
N ILE A 242 -2.37 9.77 -14.94
CA ILE A 242 -3.53 9.04 -15.47
C ILE A 242 -4.43 8.55 -14.34
N GLU A 243 -5.73 8.49 -14.60
CA GLU A 243 -6.68 7.82 -13.69
C GLU A 243 -6.47 6.29 -13.71
N ALA A 244 -6.58 5.65 -12.54
CA ALA A 244 -6.55 4.21 -12.38
C ALA A 244 -7.91 3.71 -11.84
N PRO A 245 -8.93 3.61 -12.72
CA PRO A 245 -10.28 3.25 -12.30
C PRO A 245 -10.37 1.77 -11.87
N PRO A 246 -11.20 1.45 -10.85
CA PRO A 246 -11.33 0.11 -10.32
C PRO A 246 -11.83 -0.89 -11.38
N ILE A 247 -11.25 -2.09 -11.37
CA ILE A 247 -11.72 -3.23 -12.18
C ILE A 247 -12.36 -4.25 -11.23
N PRO A 248 -13.64 -4.61 -11.40
CA PRO A 248 -14.29 -5.62 -10.57
C PRO A 248 -13.52 -6.94 -10.57
N GLY A 249 -13.28 -7.48 -9.37
CA GLY A 249 -12.55 -8.74 -9.19
C GLY A 249 -11.04 -8.66 -9.43
N ALA A 250 -10.46 -7.47 -9.49
CA ALA A 250 -9.02 -7.28 -9.60
C ALA A 250 -8.48 -6.38 -8.48
N PHE A 251 -7.25 -6.67 -8.03
CA PHE A 251 -6.48 -5.75 -7.19
C PHE A 251 -5.63 -4.83 -8.05
N THR A 252 -5.39 -3.61 -7.60
CA THR A 252 -4.32 -2.77 -8.14
C THR A 252 -3.04 -3.11 -7.40
N ILE A 253 -1.97 -3.41 -8.13
CA ILE A 253 -0.64 -3.67 -7.58
C ILE A 253 0.26 -2.51 -7.97
N ASN A 254 1.05 -2.01 -7.03
CA ASN A 254 2.11 -1.06 -7.32
C ASN A 254 3.42 -1.44 -6.64
N VAL A 255 4.52 -1.16 -7.34
CA VAL A 255 5.88 -1.31 -6.83
C VAL A 255 6.21 -0.11 -5.96
N GLY A 256 6.90 -0.35 -4.85
CA GLY A 256 7.44 0.67 -3.98
C GLY A 256 8.97 0.69 -3.93
N ASP A 257 9.49 1.54 -3.06
CA ASP A 257 10.90 1.93 -3.04
C ASP A 257 11.83 0.74 -2.77
N MET A 258 11.49 -0.17 -1.85
CA MET A 258 12.35 -1.33 -1.54
C MET A 258 12.55 -2.28 -2.73
N MET A 259 11.54 -2.47 -3.58
CA MET A 259 11.65 -3.32 -4.77
C MET A 259 12.43 -2.61 -5.88
N MET A 260 12.26 -1.30 -6.01
CA MET A 260 13.14 -0.49 -6.85
C MET A 260 14.60 -0.63 -6.38
N TRP A 261 14.87 -0.63 -5.07
CA TRP A 261 16.22 -0.83 -4.56
C TRP A 261 16.75 -2.23 -4.82
N TRP A 262 15.97 -3.29 -4.53
CA TRP A 262 16.34 -4.68 -4.84
C TRP A 262 16.67 -4.86 -6.32
N SER A 263 15.82 -4.32 -7.20
CA SER A 263 15.99 -4.41 -8.64
C SER A 263 17.04 -3.45 -9.22
N ASN A 264 17.77 -2.74 -8.36
CA ASN A 264 18.76 -1.72 -8.73
C ASN A 264 18.21 -0.66 -9.70
N GLY A 265 16.92 -0.32 -9.56
CA GLY A 265 16.23 0.69 -10.35
C GLY A 265 15.64 0.17 -11.66
N ARG A 266 15.61 -1.15 -11.87
CA ARG A 266 14.93 -1.76 -13.02
C ARG A 266 13.41 -1.61 -12.89
N PHE A 267 12.84 -1.98 -11.74
CA PHE A 267 11.43 -1.72 -11.45
C PHE A 267 11.28 -0.32 -10.83
N LEU A 268 10.21 0.38 -11.20
CA LEU A 268 10.00 1.78 -10.82
C LEU A 268 8.97 1.91 -9.71
N SER A 269 9.37 2.60 -8.63
CA SER A 269 8.45 3.12 -7.63
C SER A 269 7.90 4.47 -8.11
N ASN A 270 6.64 4.49 -8.54
CA ASN A 270 6.04 5.66 -9.18
C ASN A 270 5.13 6.45 -8.25
N LEU A 271 5.08 7.76 -8.51
CA LEU A 271 4.21 8.67 -7.78
C LEU A 271 2.75 8.33 -8.04
N HIS A 272 1.97 8.33 -6.97
CA HIS A 272 0.53 8.19 -7.02
C HIS A 272 -0.14 9.06 -5.96
N ARG A 273 -1.42 9.37 -6.16
CA ARG A 273 -2.21 10.20 -5.26
C ARG A 273 -3.68 9.80 -5.30
N VAL A 274 -4.47 10.33 -4.36
CA VAL A 274 -5.92 10.09 -4.30
C VAL A 274 -6.69 11.40 -4.32
N ARG A 275 -7.61 11.52 -5.28
CA ARG A 275 -8.55 12.65 -5.40
C ARG A 275 -9.97 12.14 -5.62
N ASN A 276 -10.73 12.07 -4.53
CA ASN A 276 -12.13 11.67 -4.55
C ASN A 276 -13.01 12.85 -5.00
N ARG A 277 -13.12 13.06 -6.32
CA ARG A 277 -13.99 14.07 -6.93
C ARG A 277 -15.37 13.53 -7.32
N GLY A 278 -15.70 12.29 -6.93
CA GLY A 278 -16.93 11.60 -7.32
C GLY A 278 -18.21 12.08 -6.62
N GLY A 279 -18.09 12.95 -5.60
CA GLY A 279 -19.23 13.48 -4.83
C GLY A 279 -19.84 12.49 -3.83
N VAL A 280 -19.27 11.28 -3.73
CA VAL A 280 -19.65 10.24 -2.76
C VAL A 280 -18.43 9.85 -1.93
N GLU A 281 -18.64 9.21 -0.79
CA GLU A 281 -17.55 8.63 0.01
C GLU A 281 -16.85 7.50 -0.73
N ARG A 282 -15.55 7.35 -0.49
CA ARG A 282 -14.72 6.29 -1.07
C ARG A 282 -14.03 5.48 0.03
N PHE A 283 -13.95 4.16 -0.16
CA PHE A 283 -13.18 3.25 0.68
C PHE A 283 -12.06 2.58 -0.13
N SER A 284 -10.92 2.33 0.52
CA SER A 284 -9.92 1.42 -0.02
C SER A 284 -9.15 0.70 1.07
N VAL A 285 -8.59 -0.45 0.71
CA VAL A 285 -7.90 -1.37 1.61
C VAL A 285 -6.52 -1.73 1.03
N PRO A 286 -5.50 -0.86 1.14
CA PRO A 286 -4.13 -1.22 0.77
C PRO A 286 -3.49 -2.16 1.80
N TYR A 287 -2.86 -3.21 1.29
CA TYR A 287 -1.95 -4.08 2.00
C TYR A 287 -0.51 -3.82 1.52
N PHE A 288 0.31 -3.26 2.41
CA PHE A 288 1.72 -2.95 2.17
C PHE A 288 2.56 -4.17 2.53
N ALA A 289 3.09 -4.86 1.53
CA ALA A 289 3.81 -6.11 1.70
C ALA A 289 5.28 -5.87 2.13
N ASN A 290 5.51 -5.60 3.41
CA ASN A 290 6.85 -5.36 3.94
C ASN A 290 7.59 -6.68 4.27
N PRO A 291 8.90 -6.82 3.97
CA PRO A 291 9.68 -8.00 4.33
C PRO A 291 9.93 -8.09 5.85
N ASP A 292 10.38 -9.25 6.32
CA ASP A 292 10.73 -9.48 7.73
C ASP A 292 11.72 -8.42 8.25
N ARG A 293 11.58 -8.08 9.54
CA ARG A 293 12.30 -6.98 10.21
C ARG A 293 13.82 -7.07 10.09
N CYS A 294 14.36 -8.29 10.13
CA CYS A 294 15.79 -8.60 10.05
C CYS A 294 16.37 -8.46 8.63
N VAL A 295 15.53 -8.39 7.60
CA VAL A 295 15.98 -8.32 6.20
C VAL A 295 16.70 -7.01 5.97
N THR A 296 17.81 -7.08 5.23
CA THR A 296 18.50 -5.89 4.69
C THR A 296 18.15 -5.74 3.22
N ILE A 297 17.52 -4.62 2.89
CA ILE A 297 17.21 -4.23 1.52
C ILE A 297 18.43 -3.59 0.90
N ALA A 298 18.92 -4.15 -0.19
CA ALA A 298 20.04 -3.64 -0.97
C ALA A 298 19.90 -4.11 -2.42
N PRO A 299 20.52 -3.42 -3.39
CA PRO A 299 20.62 -3.92 -4.76
C PRO A 299 21.07 -5.37 -4.78
N LEU A 300 20.25 -6.23 -5.37
CA LEU A 300 20.51 -7.67 -5.40
C LEU A 300 21.79 -7.94 -6.20
N PRO A 301 22.74 -8.74 -5.70
CA PRO A 301 24.00 -9.03 -6.40
C PRO A 301 23.82 -9.51 -7.84
N GLU A 302 22.72 -10.20 -8.11
CA GLU A 302 22.33 -10.70 -9.43
C GLU A 302 21.97 -9.57 -10.42
N LEU A 303 21.67 -8.36 -9.92
CA LEU A 303 21.10 -7.23 -10.68
C LEU A 303 21.97 -5.96 -10.64
N VAL A 304 23.14 -5.96 -9.98
CA VAL A 304 23.92 -4.74 -9.77
C VAL A 304 24.69 -4.23 -11.01
N GLY A 305 25.00 -5.07 -11.99
CA GLY A 305 25.72 -4.63 -13.20
C GLY A 305 27.01 -3.84 -12.89
N GLU A 306 27.04 -2.55 -13.26
CA GLU A 306 28.14 -1.61 -13.01
C GLU A 306 28.34 -1.22 -11.54
N GLY A 307 27.39 -1.54 -10.66
CA GLY A 307 27.47 -1.30 -9.21
C GLY A 307 26.12 -1.00 -8.57
N PRO A 308 26.05 -1.07 -7.23
CA PRO A 308 24.82 -0.76 -6.49
C PRO A 308 24.51 0.75 -6.58
N ARG A 309 23.30 1.08 -7.02
CA ARG A 309 22.80 2.48 -7.08
C ARG A 309 22.19 2.96 -5.77
N TYR A 310 21.87 2.04 -4.86
CA TYR A 310 21.19 2.31 -3.60
C TYR A 310 21.98 1.76 -2.42
N ALA A 311 21.97 2.48 -1.31
CA ALA A 311 22.61 2.04 -0.07
C ALA A 311 21.78 0.95 0.62
N PRO A 312 22.43 -0.01 1.31
CA PRO A 312 21.72 -1.02 2.07
C PRO A 312 20.98 -0.41 3.26
N VAL A 313 19.77 -0.91 3.56
CA VAL A 313 18.95 -0.48 4.68
C VAL A 313 18.27 -1.69 5.32
N ARG A 314 18.37 -1.83 6.65
CA ARG A 314 17.60 -2.85 7.39
C ARG A 314 16.14 -2.44 7.52
N VAL A 315 15.22 -3.38 7.29
CA VAL A 315 13.77 -3.13 7.28
C VAL A 315 13.28 -2.54 8.59
N ALA A 316 13.71 -3.12 9.73
CA ALA A 316 13.35 -2.62 11.05
C ALA A 316 13.67 -1.13 11.23
N ASP A 317 14.92 -0.73 10.95
CA ASP A 317 15.36 0.66 11.07
C ASP A 317 14.59 1.60 10.13
N HIS A 318 14.31 1.14 8.91
CA HIS A 318 13.62 1.94 7.91
C HIS A 318 12.18 2.23 8.30
N LEU A 319 11.45 1.17 8.62
CA LEU A 319 10.05 1.26 9.00
C LEU A 319 9.90 1.97 10.35
N ALA A 320 10.79 1.73 11.31
CA ALA A 320 10.80 2.45 12.59
C ALA A 320 10.92 3.96 12.37
N ARG A 321 11.90 4.43 11.59
CA ARG A 321 12.04 5.86 11.25
C ARG A 321 10.80 6.42 10.56
N PHE A 322 10.16 5.64 9.69
CA PHE A 322 8.93 6.05 9.02
C PHE A 322 7.77 6.20 10.01
N TYR A 323 7.58 5.23 10.91
CA TYR A 323 6.53 5.25 11.91
C TYR A 323 6.76 6.30 13.01
N GLU A 324 8.00 6.55 13.42
CA GLU A 324 8.35 7.65 14.34
C GLU A 324 8.01 9.02 13.74
N LYS A 325 8.31 9.21 12.46
CA LYS A 325 7.89 10.43 11.74
C LYS A 325 6.38 10.57 11.66
N LEU A 326 5.61 9.49 11.77
CA LEU A 326 4.15 9.51 11.82
C LEU A 326 3.62 9.65 13.25
N SER A 327 4.37 9.18 14.26
CA SER A 327 4.01 9.25 15.68
C SER A 327 4.22 10.62 16.30
N MET A 328 5.01 11.49 15.66
CA MET A 328 5.03 12.93 15.96
C MET A 328 3.64 13.52 15.67
N ASN A 329 2.70 13.40 16.62
CA ASN A 329 1.33 13.92 16.63
C ASN A 329 0.74 14.32 15.25
N PRO A 330 -0.26 13.61 14.69
CA PRO A 330 -0.89 14.01 13.42
C PRO A 330 -1.41 15.47 13.44
N HIS A 331 -1.76 16.03 14.60
CA HIS A 331 -2.09 17.46 14.73
C HIS A 331 -0.89 18.41 14.61
N LYS A 332 0.34 17.97 14.87
CA LYS A 332 1.57 18.78 14.68
C LYS A 332 2.17 18.64 13.28
N ILE A 333 1.98 17.51 12.62
CA ILE A 333 2.45 17.32 11.23
C ILE A 333 1.49 18.01 10.25
N TYR A 334 0.18 17.85 10.46
CA TYR A 334 -0.86 18.26 9.51
C TYR A 334 -1.69 19.48 9.95
N GLY A 335 -1.41 20.05 11.15
CA GLY A 335 -2.08 21.25 11.68
C GLY A 335 -1.29 22.55 11.55
#